data_AF-A0A6C0QE13-F1
#
_entry.id   AF-A0A6C0QE13-F1
#
_cell.length_a   1.000
_cell.length_b   1.000
_cell.length_c   1.000
_cell.angle_alpha   90.00
_cell.angle_beta   90.00
_cell.angle_gamma   90.00
#
_symmetry.space_group_name_H-M   'P 1'
#
loop_
_entity.id
_entity.type
_entity.pdbx_description
1 polymer ?
#
loop_
_entity_poly.entity_id
_entity_poly.type
_entity_poly.pdbx_seq_one_letter_code
_entity_poly.pdbx_strand_id
1 'polypeptide(L)'
;MRGLRPLSSVTSMSTHWHPYPRRFEILLVPEHVDGRTGPPDAATALRSAVVEATGETGESGYPHYEGGGMVADIDPETRTVEGLLIDGYEVDYGLSARVVDATAGPDTPGVAEPRTN
;
A
#
# COMPACT_ATOMS: atom_id res chain seq x y z
N MET A 1 -47.80 -33.93 -9.05
CA MET A 1 -46.54 -34.44 -8.47
C MET A 1 -45.57 -33.27 -8.30
N ARG A 2 -44.90 -33.21 -7.15
CA ARG A 2 -44.07 -32.10 -6.67
C ARG A 2 -42.80 -31.92 -7.52
N GLY A 3 -42.35 -30.67 -7.62
CA GLY A 3 -41.36 -30.22 -8.59
C GLY A 3 -39.91 -30.49 -8.25
N LEU A 4 -39.03 -30.04 -9.15
CA LEU A 4 -37.62 -29.78 -8.87
C LEU A 4 -37.22 -28.55 -9.69
N ARG A 5 -36.90 -27.47 -8.97
CA ARG A 5 -36.19 -26.30 -9.50
C ARG A 5 -34.76 -26.76 -9.82
N PRO A 6 -34.16 -26.44 -10.98
CA PRO A 6 -32.72 -26.58 -11.11
C PRO A 6 -32.05 -25.59 -10.17
N LEU A 7 -31.12 -26.12 -9.37
CA LEU A 7 -30.27 -25.42 -8.44
C LEU A 7 -29.56 -24.26 -9.13
N SER A 8 -29.60 -23.09 -8.49
CA SER A 8 -28.81 -21.92 -8.83
C SER A 8 -27.35 -22.33 -9.03
N SER A 9 -26.81 -21.99 -10.19
CA SER A 9 -25.36 -21.96 -10.38
C SER A 9 -24.78 -21.01 -9.33
N VAL A 10 -23.86 -21.52 -8.51
CA VAL A 10 -22.94 -20.68 -7.74
C VAL A 10 -22.10 -19.95 -8.78
N THR A 11 -22.47 -18.71 -9.06
CA THR A 11 -21.60 -17.76 -9.76
C THR A 11 -20.27 -17.77 -9.02
N SER A 12 -19.20 -18.18 -9.71
CA SER A 12 -17.83 -18.08 -9.24
C SER A 12 -17.61 -16.72 -8.60
N MET A 13 -16.91 -16.74 -7.46
CA MET A 13 -16.38 -15.61 -6.73
C MET A 13 -15.70 -14.64 -7.71
N SER A 14 -16.44 -13.65 -8.20
CA SER A 14 -15.86 -12.53 -8.91
C SER A 14 -15.01 -11.79 -7.89
N THR A 15 -13.70 -12.01 -7.94
CA THR A 15 -12.70 -11.13 -7.34
C THR A 15 -12.95 -9.74 -7.91
N HIS A 16 -13.86 -8.98 -7.28
CA HIS A 16 -14.11 -7.61 -7.65
C HIS A 16 -12.92 -6.84 -7.11
N TRP A 17 -11.87 -6.82 -7.92
CA TRP A 17 -10.73 -5.94 -7.77
C TRP A 17 -11.26 -4.51 -7.61
N HIS A 18 -11.39 -4.06 -6.38
CA HIS A 18 -11.56 -2.64 -6.13
C HIS A 18 -10.26 -1.98 -6.60
N PRO A 19 -10.34 -0.89 -7.39
CA PRO A 19 -9.17 -0.19 -7.88
C PRO A 19 -8.51 0.58 -6.72
N TYR A 20 -7.87 -0.15 -5.81
CA TYR A 20 -7.04 0.44 -4.78
C TYR A 20 -5.78 1.05 -5.44
N PRO A 21 -5.20 2.09 -4.82
CA PRO A 21 -3.96 2.67 -5.33
C PRO A 21 -2.93 1.56 -5.53
N ARG A 22 -2.32 1.53 -6.72
CA ARG A 22 -1.39 0.44 -7.06
C ARG A 22 -0.12 0.50 -6.24
N ARG A 23 0.24 1.67 -5.71
CA ARG A 23 1.51 1.93 -5.05
C ARG A 23 1.37 2.94 -3.95
N PHE A 24 2.11 2.71 -2.88
CA PHE A 24 2.25 3.61 -1.75
C PHE A 24 3.72 3.76 -1.38
N GLU A 25 4.07 4.86 -0.72
CA GLU A 25 5.33 4.94 0.01
C GLU A 25 5.04 4.82 1.50
N ILE A 26 5.72 3.87 2.15
CA ILE A 26 5.67 3.68 3.60
C ILE A 26 6.83 4.43 4.21
N LEU A 27 6.53 5.23 5.22
CA LEU A 27 7.49 5.96 6.03
C LEU A 27 7.53 5.33 7.42
N LEU A 28 8.68 4.79 7.82
CA LEU A 28 8.91 4.32 9.18
C LEU A 28 9.41 5.48 10.04
N VAL A 29 8.67 5.82 11.09
CA VAL A 29 8.98 6.95 11.97
C VAL A 29 8.91 6.51 13.44
N PRO A 30 9.65 7.16 14.36
CA PRO A 30 9.44 6.96 15.80
C PRO A 30 8.00 7.35 16.19
N GLU A 31 7.37 6.56 17.05
CA GLU A 31 6.02 6.78 17.59
C GLU A 31 5.94 8.07 18.42
N HIS A 32 7.04 8.42 19.12
CA HIS A 32 7.18 9.67 19.87
C HIS A 32 8.28 10.54 19.28
N VAL A 33 7.89 11.54 18.49
CA VAL A 33 8.63 12.79 18.37
C VAL A 33 7.80 13.86 19.06
N ASP A 34 7.96 13.97 20.39
CA ASP A 34 7.53 15.15 21.12
C ASP A 34 8.14 16.37 20.42
N GLY A 35 7.29 17.22 19.85
CA GLY A 35 7.67 18.52 19.30
C GLY A 35 7.77 18.64 17.77
N ARG A 36 7.50 17.61 16.96
CA ARG A 36 7.34 17.80 15.51
C ARG A 36 5.89 18.06 15.14
N THR A 37 5.55 19.34 15.03
CA THR A 37 4.28 19.78 14.44
C THR A 37 4.41 19.79 12.91
N GLY A 38 3.86 18.79 12.23
CA GLY A 38 3.82 18.72 10.77
C GLY A 38 3.46 17.32 10.25
N PRO A 39 2.96 17.19 9.01
CA PRO A 39 2.73 15.89 8.40
C PRO A 39 4.06 15.12 8.29
N PRO A 40 4.05 13.78 8.45
CA PRO A 40 5.23 12.95 8.24
C PRO A 40 5.76 13.17 6.82
N ASP A 41 7.06 13.41 6.68
CA ASP A 41 7.73 13.52 5.39
C ASP A 41 8.86 12.49 5.27
N ALA A 42 9.25 12.16 4.04
CA ALA A 42 10.34 11.22 3.80
C ALA A 42 11.69 11.69 4.40
N ALA A 43 11.87 12.99 4.60
CA ALA A 43 13.09 13.56 5.17
C ALA A 43 13.24 13.25 6.67
N THR A 44 12.14 12.97 7.36
CA THR A 44 12.12 12.63 8.79
C THR A 44 11.94 11.15 9.08
N ALA A 45 11.70 10.34 8.03
CA ALA A 45 11.59 8.90 8.13
C ALA A 45 12.96 8.25 8.42
N LEU A 46 12.97 7.26 9.32
CA LEU A 46 14.13 6.41 9.57
C LEU A 46 14.43 5.51 8.37
N ARG A 47 13.36 5.11 7.67
CA ARG A 47 13.39 4.35 6.43
C ARG A 47 12.13 4.68 5.64
N SER A 48 12.24 4.71 4.31
CA SER A 48 11.09 4.64 3.44
C SER A 48 11.24 3.56 2.38
N ALA A 49 10.12 3.08 1.88
CA ALA A 49 10.07 2.19 0.72
C ALA A 49 8.77 2.39 -0.05
N VAL A 50 8.87 2.32 -1.37
CA VAL A 50 7.70 2.18 -2.23
C VAL A 50 7.29 0.72 -2.26
N VAL A 51 6.01 0.48 -2.02
CA VAL A 51 5.36 -0.84 -2.08
C VAL A 51 4.29 -0.85 -3.14
N GLU A 52 4.10 -1.98 -3.81
CA GLU A 52 3.07 -2.17 -4.83
C GLU A 52 2.05 -3.21 -4.40
N ALA A 53 0.79 -3.03 -4.77
CA ALA A 53 -0.26 -4.00 -4.51
C ALA A 53 0.08 -5.31 -5.23
N THR A 54 0.20 -6.39 -4.47
CA THR A 54 0.42 -7.75 -5.01
C THR A 54 -0.85 -8.32 -5.63
N GLY A 55 -1.99 -7.82 -5.16
CA GLY A 55 -3.31 -8.29 -5.50
C GLY A 55 -3.84 -9.42 -4.64
N GLU A 56 -3.10 -9.78 -3.60
CA GLU A 56 -3.53 -10.70 -2.57
C GLU A 56 -4.17 -9.96 -1.38
N THR A 57 -4.85 -10.71 -0.54
CA THR A 57 -5.32 -10.24 0.77
C THR A 57 -4.35 -10.73 1.82
N GLY A 58 -3.82 -9.81 2.63
CA GLY A 58 -2.87 -10.13 3.68
C GLY A 58 -3.53 -10.75 4.91
N GLU A 59 -2.71 -11.15 5.87
CA GLU A 59 -3.16 -11.84 7.08
C GLU A 59 -4.10 -11.00 7.95
N SER A 60 -3.96 -9.67 7.90
CA SER A 60 -4.87 -8.73 8.57
C SER A 60 -6.27 -8.67 7.94
N GLY A 61 -6.44 -9.20 6.72
CA GLY A 61 -7.67 -9.10 5.93
C GLY A 61 -7.72 -7.90 4.97
N TYR A 62 -6.67 -7.07 4.93
CA TYR A 62 -6.55 -5.92 4.04
C TYR A 62 -5.70 -6.23 2.80
N PRO A 63 -5.77 -5.41 1.73
CA PRO A 63 -4.94 -5.61 0.54
C PRO A 63 -3.44 -5.66 0.87
N HIS A 64 -2.74 -6.58 0.22
CA HIS A 64 -1.34 -6.88 0.48
C HIS A 64 -0.40 -6.12 -0.47
N TYR A 65 0.62 -5.48 0.08
CA TYR A 65 1.60 -4.67 -0.65
C TYR A 65 3.02 -5.10 -0.32
N GLU A 66 3.90 -5.10 -1.33
CA GLU A 66 5.30 -5.47 -1.16
C GLU A 66 6.24 -4.56 -1.95
N GLY A 67 7.43 -4.28 -1.41
CA GLY A 67 8.47 -3.54 -2.10
C GLY A 67 9.55 -2.98 -1.17
N GLY A 68 10.78 -2.85 -1.68
CA GLY A 68 11.91 -2.25 -0.93
C GLY A 68 12.23 -2.93 0.41
N GLY A 69 11.93 -4.24 0.53
CA GLY A 69 12.08 -5.00 1.77
C GLY A 69 10.97 -4.77 2.79
N MET A 70 9.89 -4.06 2.44
CA MET A 70 8.70 -3.93 3.27
C MET A 70 7.57 -4.79 2.70
N VAL A 71 6.84 -5.43 3.61
CA VAL A 71 5.60 -6.15 3.33
C VAL A 71 4.54 -5.55 4.24
N ALA A 72 3.45 -5.08 3.66
CA ALA A 72 2.43 -4.36 4.41
C ALA A 72 1.02 -4.72 3.96
N ASP A 73 0.15 -4.84 4.94
CA ASP A 73 -1.28 -4.84 4.71
C ASP A 73 -1.80 -3.44 5.00
N ILE A 74 -2.46 -2.82 4.02
CA ILE A 74 -2.84 -1.40 4.08
C ILE A 74 -4.32 -1.27 3.80
N ASP A 75 -5.04 -0.56 4.67
CA ASP A 75 -6.34 0.00 4.33
C ASP A 75 -6.15 1.15 3.33
N PRO A 76 -6.52 0.97 2.05
CA PRO A 76 -6.29 1.98 1.03
C PRO A 76 -7.21 3.19 1.15
N GLU A 77 -8.32 3.09 1.89
CA GLU A 77 -9.24 4.20 2.12
C GLU A 77 -8.70 5.14 3.19
N THR A 78 -8.25 4.59 4.32
CA THR A 78 -7.76 5.37 5.46
C THR A 78 -6.25 5.58 5.48
N ARG A 79 -5.51 4.82 4.64
CA ARG A 79 -4.04 4.75 4.62
C ARG A 79 -3.46 4.25 5.96
N THR A 80 -4.22 3.41 6.67
CA THR A 80 -3.76 2.76 7.89
C THR A 80 -2.99 1.49 7.54
N VAL A 81 -1.87 1.26 8.22
CA VAL A 81 -1.10 0.02 8.10
C VAL A 81 -1.60 -0.94 9.18
N GLU A 82 -2.12 -2.08 8.73
CA GLU A 82 -2.79 -3.08 9.57
C GLU A 82 -1.86 -4.27 9.88
N GLY A 83 -0.81 -4.44 9.07
CA GLY A 83 0.31 -5.34 9.32
C GLY A 83 1.56 -4.84 8.60
N LEU A 84 2.74 -4.97 9.23
CA LEU A 84 4.01 -4.53 8.64
C LEU A 84 5.16 -5.46 9.04
N LEU A 85 5.89 -5.92 8.03
CA LEU A 85 7.19 -6.55 8.17
C LEU A 85 8.26 -5.75 7.44
N ILE A 86 9.45 -5.71 8.05
CA ILE A 86 10.65 -5.10 7.49
C ILE A 86 11.72 -6.18 7.40
N ASP A 87 12.11 -6.50 6.17
CA ASP A 87 13.06 -7.56 5.84
C ASP A 87 12.69 -8.92 6.48
N GLY A 88 11.38 -9.17 6.62
CA GLY A 88 10.82 -10.39 7.22
C GLY A 88 10.65 -10.36 8.74
N TYR A 89 10.94 -9.24 9.40
CA TYR A 89 10.81 -9.08 10.85
C TYR A 89 9.69 -8.12 11.22
N GLU A 90 9.03 -8.37 12.35
CA GLU A 90 8.09 -7.42 12.94
C GLU A 90 8.79 -6.12 13.31
N VAL A 91 8.03 -5.04 13.29
CA VAL A 91 8.52 -3.71 13.62
C VAL A 91 8.70 -3.59 15.14
N ASP A 92 9.85 -3.07 15.55
CA ASP A 92 10.15 -2.79 16.96
C ASP A 92 9.16 -1.81 17.59
N TYR A 93 8.88 -2.02 18.88
CA TYR A 93 8.08 -1.09 19.67
C TYR A 93 8.62 0.34 19.65
N GLY A 94 7.72 1.32 19.71
CA GLY A 94 8.08 2.73 19.64
C GLY A 94 8.36 3.23 18.22
N LEU A 95 8.12 2.41 17.20
CA LEU A 95 8.07 2.81 15.79
C LEU A 95 6.64 2.74 15.28
N SER A 96 6.31 3.59 14.31
CA SER A 96 5.03 3.63 13.63
C SER A 96 5.22 3.82 12.13
N ALA A 97 4.27 3.32 11.34
CA ALA A 97 4.27 3.46 9.90
C ALA A 97 3.29 4.56 9.47
N ARG A 98 3.67 5.32 8.44
CA ARG A 98 2.81 6.32 7.79
C ARG A 98 2.79 6.03 6.30
N VAL A 99 1.62 6.09 5.70
CA VAL A 99 1.44 5.83 4.27
C VAL A 99 1.16 7.14 3.56
N VAL A 100 1.97 7.43 2.54
CA VAL A 100 1.78 8.55 1.63
C VAL A 100 1.63 8.02 0.20
N ASP A 101 1.09 8.85 -0.69
CA ASP A 101 1.06 8.51 -2.10
C ASP A 101 2.51 8.38 -2.60
N ALA A 102 2.84 7.25 -3.25
CA ALA A 102 4.13 7.12 -3.90
C ALA A 102 4.22 8.21 -4.98
N THR A 103 5.12 9.17 -4.79
CA THR A 103 5.42 10.13 -5.87
C THR A 103 5.82 9.30 -7.08
N ALA A 104 5.21 9.57 -8.24
CA ALA A 104 5.69 8.96 -9.48
C ALA A 104 7.20 9.23 -9.53
N GLY A 105 8.02 8.18 -9.55
CA GLY A 105 9.46 8.32 -9.77
C GLY A 105 9.71 9.12 -11.05
N PRO A 106 10.95 9.51 -11.36
CA PRO A 106 11.26 10.36 -12.51
C PRO A 106 11.05 9.65 -13.88
N ASP A 107 9.84 9.17 -14.15
CA ASP A 107 9.30 8.93 -15.48
C ASP A 107 8.78 10.28 -15.99
N THR A 108 9.72 11.18 -16.31
CA THR A 108 9.40 12.37 -17.10
C THR A 108 9.05 11.87 -18.50
N PRO A 109 7.79 11.97 -19.00
CA PRO A 109 7.59 11.87 -20.44
C PRO A 109 8.39 13.02 -21.05
N GLY A 110 9.37 12.66 -21.90
CA GLY A 110 10.47 13.51 -22.29
C GLY A 110 10.11 14.97 -22.47
N VAL A 111 10.86 15.84 -21.78
CA VAL A 111 11.00 17.22 -22.22
C VAL A 111 11.57 17.15 -23.63
N ALA A 112 10.71 17.31 -24.62
CA ALA A 112 11.13 17.46 -26.00
C ALA A 112 12.04 18.68 -26.05
N GLU A 113 13.33 18.46 -26.33
CA GLU A 113 14.25 19.54 -26.61
C GLU A 113 13.64 20.41 -27.73
N PRO A 114 13.60 21.74 -27.59
CA PRO A 114 13.12 22.59 -28.66
C PRO A 114 14.10 22.50 -29.83
N ARG A 115 13.75 21.71 -30.85
CA ARG A 115 14.34 21.85 -32.18
C ARG A 115 13.83 23.15 -32.77
N THR A 116 14.64 24.21 -32.64
CA THR A 116 14.54 25.37 -33.53
C THR A 116 15.67 25.28 -34.56
N ASN A 117 15.22 25.37 -35.81
CA ASN A 117 15.95 25.32 -37.08
C ASN A 117 16.84 26.53 -37.31
#